data_AF-H0GR51-F1
#
_entry.id   AF-H0GR51-F1
#
_cell.length_a   1.000
_cell.length_b   1.000
_cell.length_c   1.000
_cell.angle_alpha   90.00
_cell.angle_beta   90.00
_cell.angle_gamma   90.00
#
_symmetry.space_group_name_H-M   'P 1'
#
loop_
_entity.id
_entity.type
_entity.pdbx_description
1 polymer ?
#
loop_
_entity_poly.entity_id
_entity_poly.type
_entity_poly.pdbx_seq_one_letter_code
_entity_poly.pdbx_strand_id
1 'polypeptide(L)'
;MTAQLQSGSDDKTVLVTGGAGYIGSHTVVELIDNGYECVIVDNLSNSCYDSVARLEILTKHHIPFYKIDLCDREGLEKVFKDHKIDSVIHFAGLKAVGESTQIPLRYYHNNILGSLVLLELMQQYKVSKFVFSSSATVYGDATRFPNMIPIPEECPLGPTNPYGHTKYAIEKILNDLYESEKKSWKFAILRYFNPIGAHPSGLIGEDPLGIPNNLLPYMAQVAVGRREKLYVFGDDYDSRDGTPIRDYIHVVDLAKGHIAALKYLDAYDDNEGLCREWNLGSGKGSTVFEVYHAFCKASGIDLPYEVTGRRAGDVLNLTAKPDRAKRELKWETELQVEDSCKDLWKWATENPFGYQLRGVEARFSTEDMRYDARFVTIGAGTRFQATFANLGATIVDLKADGQSVVLGYENEEGYLNPDSAYIGATIGRYANRIAKGQFNLEGKDYQLTINNGINANHGSIGSFHVKRFLGPIIQNPSKDVFTAEYMLVDNDTDTEFPGDLLVFVQYTLNVAKKSLEIEYKGKLTAGEATPINLTNHTYFNLNKSHEDTIKGTESQSGF
;
A
#
# COMPACT_ATOMS: atom_id res chain seq x y z
N MET A 1 -20.14 -16.28 12.95
CA MET A 1 -19.57 -17.39 12.17
C MET A 1 -18.71 -16.77 11.10
N THR A 2 -17.40 -16.82 11.30
CA THR A 2 -16.38 -16.34 10.36
C THR A 2 -16.43 -17.23 9.12
N ALA A 3 -16.97 -16.70 8.02
CA ALA A 3 -16.78 -17.31 6.71
C ALA A 3 -15.29 -17.21 6.38
N GLN A 4 -14.56 -18.29 6.64
CA GLN A 4 -13.28 -18.54 6.00
C GLN A 4 -13.55 -18.56 4.50
N LEU A 5 -13.10 -17.52 3.79
CA LEU A 5 -12.86 -17.61 2.36
C LEU A 5 -11.90 -18.80 2.17
N GLN A 6 -12.44 -19.94 1.75
CA GLN A 6 -11.63 -21.05 1.28
C GLN A 6 -11.00 -20.59 -0.03
N SER A 7 -9.75 -20.12 0.02
CA SER A 7 -8.96 -19.87 -1.19
C SER A 7 -8.68 -21.21 -1.87
N GLY A 8 -9.44 -21.49 -2.92
CA GLY A 8 -9.21 -22.62 -3.82
C GLY A 8 -8.12 -22.36 -4.84
N SER A 9 -7.07 -21.60 -4.52
CA SER A 9 -5.94 -21.36 -5.43
C SER A 9 -4.63 -21.89 -4.82
N ASP A 10 -3.80 -22.51 -5.67
CA ASP A 10 -2.41 -22.90 -5.38
C ASP A 10 -1.48 -21.68 -5.25
N ASP A 11 -2.03 -20.48 -4.98
CA ASP A 11 -1.30 -19.23 -4.98
C ASP A 11 -0.43 -19.11 -3.72
N LYS A 12 0.84 -18.77 -3.93
CA LYS A 12 1.83 -18.67 -2.85
C LYS A 12 1.58 -17.38 -2.06
N THR A 13 1.51 -17.50 -0.74
CA THR A 13 1.33 -16.36 0.17
C THR A 13 2.68 -15.78 0.58
N VAL A 14 2.86 -14.47 0.39
CA VAL A 14 4.05 -13.71 0.74
C VAL A 14 3.76 -12.78 1.91
N LEU A 15 4.48 -12.97 3.02
CA LEU A 15 4.48 -12.02 4.13
C LEU A 15 5.41 -10.84 3.80
N VAL A 16 4.84 -9.64 3.70
CA VAL A 16 5.56 -8.41 3.38
C VAL A 16 5.63 -7.52 4.62
N THR A 17 6.72 -7.64 5.38
CA THR A 17 6.92 -6.77 6.55
C THR A 17 7.36 -5.38 6.08
N GLY A 18 6.82 -4.30 6.67
CA GLY A 18 7.03 -2.94 6.19
C GLY A 18 6.30 -2.64 4.86
N GLY A 19 5.28 -3.44 4.54
CA GLY A 19 4.56 -3.39 3.27
C GLY A 19 3.73 -2.12 3.08
N ALA A 20 3.39 -1.38 4.14
CA ALA A 20 2.73 -0.08 4.01
C ALA A 20 3.72 1.06 3.67
N GLY A 21 5.04 0.78 3.76
CA GLY A 21 6.10 1.71 3.41
C GLY A 21 6.29 1.91 1.90
N TYR A 22 7.23 2.79 1.55
CA TYR A 22 7.47 3.19 0.16
C TYR A 22 7.79 2.02 -0.78
N ILE A 23 8.89 1.30 -0.56
CA ILE A 23 9.31 0.20 -1.46
C ILE A 23 8.39 -1.02 -1.30
N GLY A 24 7.97 -1.29 -0.06
CA GLY A 24 7.07 -2.40 0.27
C GLY A 24 5.76 -2.32 -0.51
N SER A 25 5.11 -1.16 -0.54
CA SER A 25 3.85 -0.98 -1.26
C SER A 25 3.98 -1.22 -2.76
N HIS A 26 5.04 -0.71 -3.41
CA HIS A 26 5.27 -0.95 -4.83
C HIS A 26 5.58 -2.43 -5.11
N THR A 27 6.24 -3.11 -4.18
CA THR A 27 6.52 -4.55 -4.30
C THR A 27 5.24 -5.38 -4.15
N VAL A 28 4.30 -4.97 -3.31
CA VAL A 28 2.99 -5.62 -3.18
C VAL A 28 2.20 -5.54 -4.49
N VAL A 29 2.28 -4.43 -5.23
CA VAL A 29 1.68 -4.33 -6.57
C VAL A 29 2.25 -5.42 -7.49
N GLU A 30 3.57 -5.48 -7.61
CA GLU A 30 4.23 -6.46 -8.48
C GLU A 30 4.01 -7.92 -8.04
N LEU A 31 3.88 -8.18 -6.73
CA LEU A 31 3.58 -9.51 -6.20
C LEU A 31 2.19 -9.98 -6.66
N ILE A 32 1.17 -9.15 -6.45
CA ILE A 32 -0.21 -9.48 -6.81
C ILE A 32 -0.34 -9.60 -8.34
N ASP A 33 0.28 -8.70 -9.10
CA ASP A 33 0.32 -8.78 -10.57
C ASP A 33 1.04 -10.04 -11.10
N ASN A 34 1.85 -10.70 -10.27
CA ASN A 34 2.52 -11.97 -10.58
C ASN A 34 1.84 -13.19 -9.92
N GLY A 35 0.61 -13.05 -9.42
CA GLY A 35 -0.18 -14.16 -8.87
C GLY A 35 0.23 -14.61 -7.47
N TYR A 36 0.86 -13.73 -6.69
CA TYR A 36 1.12 -13.98 -5.27
C TYR A 36 0.07 -13.33 -4.40
N GLU A 37 -0.37 -14.05 -3.37
CA GLU A 37 -1.15 -13.47 -2.28
C GLU A 37 -0.21 -12.74 -1.31
N CYS A 38 -0.68 -11.63 -0.72
CA CYS A 38 0.15 -10.77 0.12
C CYS A 38 -0.48 -10.57 1.51
N VAL A 39 0.31 -10.77 2.56
CA VAL A 39 -0.04 -10.37 3.94
C VAL A 39 0.93 -9.29 4.39
N ILE A 40 0.44 -8.13 4.80
CA ILE A 40 1.29 -7.02 5.25
C ILE A 40 1.35 -6.97 6.78
N VAL A 41 2.57 -6.88 7.31
CA VAL A 41 2.83 -6.51 8.72
C VAL A 41 3.57 -5.19 8.76
N ASP A 42 3.03 -4.17 9.41
CA ASP A 42 3.70 -2.86 9.55
C ASP A 42 3.26 -2.14 10.82
N ASN A 43 4.20 -1.63 11.63
CA ASN A 43 3.84 -0.89 12.85
C ASN A 43 3.41 0.56 12.58
N LEU A 44 3.45 1.00 11.31
CA LEU A 44 3.14 2.34 10.83
C LEU A 44 4.04 3.45 11.40
N SER A 45 5.26 3.11 11.82
CA SER A 45 6.21 4.07 12.39
C SER A 45 6.70 5.13 11.39
N ASN A 46 6.68 4.83 10.10
CA ASN A 46 7.04 5.75 9.02
C ASN A 46 6.18 5.54 7.75
N SER A 47 4.91 5.18 7.94
CA SER A 47 3.93 4.91 6.89
C SER A 47 2.52 5.16 7.43
N CYS A 48 1.50 4.97 6.60
CA CYS A 48 0.10 5.00 7.02
C CYS A 48 -0.67 3.87 6.32
N TYR A 49 -1.76 3.41 6.93
CA TYR A 49 -2.58 2.34 6.33
C TYR A 49 -3.23 2.76 5.00
N ASP A 50 -3.39 4.06 4.75
CA ASP A 50 -4.01 4.54 3.53
C ASP A 50 -3.21 4.12 2.28
N SER A 51 -1.89 3.87 2.38
CA SER A 51 -1.15 3.25 1.27
C SER A 51 -1.69 1.85 0.96
N VAL A 52 -1.97 1.03 1.97
CA VAL A 52 -2.54 -0.32 1.83
C VAL A 52 -3.96 -0.26 1.29
N ALA A 53 -4.81 0.64 1.80
CA ALA A 53 -6.15 0.84 1.26
C ALA A 53 -6.11 1.17 -0.25
N ARG A 54 -5.18 2.02 -0.69
CA ARG A 54 -5.01 2.32 -2.11
C ARG A 54 -4.44 1.14 -2.91
N LEU A 55 -3.57 0.32 -2.31
CA LEU A 55 -3.09 -0.91 -2.92
C LEU A 55 -4.24 -1.85 -3.24
N GLU A 56 -5.19 -2.05 -2.33
CA GLU A 56 -6.32 -2.97 -2.58
C GLU A 56 -7.11 -2.58 -3.84
N ILE A 57 -7.37 -1.29 -4.05
CA ILE A 57 -8.05 -0.81 -5.27
C ILE A 57 -7.13 -0.91 -6.48
N LEU A 58 -5.85 -0.54 -6.36
CA LEU A 58 -4.90 -0.59 -7.47
C LEU A 58 -4.72 -2.01 -8.00
N THR A 59 -4.59 -2.99 -7.10
CA THR A 59 -4.36 -4.40 -7.44
C THR A 59 -5.64 -5.19 -7.59
N LYS A 60 -6.79 -4.65 -7.13
CA LYS A 60 -8.11 -5.32 -7.11
C LYS A 60 -8.12 -6.57 -6.24
N HIS A 61 -7.34 -6.58 -5.18
CA HIS A 61 -7.25 -7.70 -4.24
C HIS A 61 -7.38 -7.20 -2.81
N HIS A 62 -7.98 -8.01 -1.95
CA HIS A 62 -7.91 -7.75 -0.52
C HIS A 62 -6.49 -8.01 -0.01
N ILE A 63 -5.99 -7.15 0.87
CA ILE A 63 -4.65 -7.29 1.44
C ILE A 63 -4.77 -7.36 2.96
N PRO A 64 -4.69 -8.56 3.57
CA PRO A 64 -4.64 -8.70 5.01
C PRO A 64 -3.53 -7.84 5.63
N PHE A 65 -3.91 -7.04 6.63
CA PHE A 65 -3.01 -6.08 7.26
C PHE A 65 -2.97 -6.24 8.77
N TYR A 66 -1.76 -6.31 9.30
CA TYR A 66 -1.48 -6.45 10.72
C TYR A 66 -0.61 -5.30 11.20
N LYS A 67 -1.16 -4.47 12.11
CA LYS A 67 -0.40 -3.37 12.72
C LYS A 67 0.41 -3.85 13.92
N ILE A 68 1.55 -4.47 13.65
CA ILE A 68 2.36 -5.19 14.63
C ILE A 68 3.82 -4.71 14.52
N ASP A 69 4.46 -4.53 15.67
CA ASP A 69 5.91 -4.36 15.74
C ASP A 69 6.58 -5.74 15.64
N LEU A 70 7.58 -5.89 14.77
CA LEU A 70 8.25 -7.19 14.63
C LEU A 70 8.98 -7.63 15.91
N CYS A 71 9.27 -6.71 16.83
CA CYS A 71 9.83 -7.04 18.15
C CYS A 71 8.78 -7.69 19.08
N ASP A 72 7.49 -7.55 18.79
CA ASP A 72 6.41 -8.26 19.48
C ASP A 72 6.23 -9.66 18.88
N ARG A 73 6.94 -10.62 19.47
CA ARG A 73 6.90 -12.03 19.07
C ARG A 73 5.48 -12.61 19.12
N GLU A 74 4.71 -12.29 20.16
CA GLU A 74 3.36 -12.86 20.34
C GLU A 74 2.39 -12.31 19.31
N GLY A 75 2.46 -11.01 19.04
CA GLY A 75 1.73 -10.38 17.95
C GLY A 75 2.08 -11.02 16.60
N LEU A 76 3.38 -11.07 16.27
CA LEU A 76 3.83 -11.57 14.97
C LEU A 76 3.51 -13.06 14.77
N GLU A 77 3.58 -13.87 15.82
CA GLU A 77 3.23 -15.29 15.76
C GLU A 77 1.78 -15.53 15.31
N LYS A 78 0.84 -14.62 15.62
CA LYS A 78 -0.55 -14.72 15.16
C LYS A 78 -0.63 -14.75 13.63
N VAL A 79 0.20 -13.99 12.94
CA VAL A 79 0.21 -13.93 11.47
C VAL A 79 0.57 -15.31 10.87
N PHE A 80 1.55 -15.99 11.46
CA PHE A 80 1.95 -17.34 11.03
C PHE A 80 0.92 -18.43 11.42
N LYS A 81 0.05 -18.16 12.41
CA LYS A 81 -1.07 -19.04 12.77
C LYS A 81 -2.26 -18.85 11.84
N ASP A 82 -2.54 -17.61 11.46
CA ASP A 82 -3.70 -17.23 10.66
C ASP A 82 -3.47 -17.54 9.16
N HIS A 83 -2.22 -17.50 8.70
CA HIS A 83 -1.86 -17.65 7.28
C HIS A 83 -0.78 -18.71 7.08
N LYS A 84 -0.93 -19.53 6.04
CA LYS A 84 0.14 -20.40 5.56
C LYS A 84 1.11 -19.58 4.71
N ILE A 85 2.17 -19.07 5.32
CA ILE A 85 3.18 -18.25 4.64
C ILE A 85 4.16 -19.12 3.85
N ASP A 86 4.33 -18.85 2.55
CA ASP A 86 5.30 -19.56 1.69
C ASP A 86 6.66 -18.86 1.61
N SER A 87 6.67 -17.52 1.73
CA SER A 87 7.90 -16.73 1.73
C SER A 87 7.71 -15.39 2.44
N VAL A 88 8.83 -14.76 2.79
CA VAL A 88 8.84 -13.44 3.45
C VAL A 88 9.69 -12.47 2.65
N ILE A 89 9.18 -11.25 2.44
CA ILE A 89 9.97 -10.10 2.00
C ILE A 89 10.05 -9.09 3.15
N HIS A 90 11.27 -8.84 3.62
CA HIS A 90 11.52 -8.04 4.81
C HIS A 90 11.99 -6.62 4.48
N PHE A 91 11.05 -5.66 4.47
CA PHE A 91 11.34 -4.22 4.33
C PHE A 91 11.40 -3.48 5.67
N ALA A 92 10.69 -3.97 6.69
CA ALA A 92 10.56 -3.28 7.97
C ALA A 92 11.92 -2.92 8.59
N GLY A 93 12.08 -1.65 8.94
CA GLY A 93 13.30 -1.13 9.55
C GLY A 93 13.37 0.39 9.49
N LEU A 94 13.99 1.00 10.50
CA LEU A 94 14.35 2.41 10.46
C LEU A 94 15.48 2.62 9.44
N LYS A 95 15.38 3.67 8.62
CA LYS A 95 16.25 3.86 7.44
C LYS A 95 17.00 5.19 7.35
N ALA A 96 16.77 6.15 8.25
CA ALA A 96 17.36 7.48 8.11
C ALA A 96 18.80 7.51 8.65
N VAL A 97 19.78 7.59 7.74
CA VAL A 97 21.22 7.60 8.07
C VAL A 97 21.55 8.68 9.12
N GLY A 98 21.13 9.93 8.88
CA GLY A 98 21.44 11.05 9.78
C GLY A 98 20.74 10.98 11.15
N GLU A 99 19.59 10.32 11.24
CA GLU A 99 18.93 10.06 12.52
C GLU A 99 19.61 8.91 13.27
N SER A 100 20.07 7.88 12.55
CA SER A 100 20.71 6.71 13.14
C SER A 100 21.97 7.04 13.94
N THR A 101 22.69 8.10 13.57
CA THR A 101 23.86 8.59 14.33
C THR A 101 23.47 9.27 15.64
N GLN A 102 22.24 9.76 15.76
CA GLN A 102 21.70 10.44 16.94
C GLN A 102 21.01 9.46 17.90
N ILE A 103 20.30 8.45 17.37
CA ILE A 103 19.58 7.44 18.16
C ILE A 103 19.99 5.99 17.81
N PRO A 104 21.29 5.65 17.87
CA PRO A 104 21.80 4.36 17.40
C PRO A 104 21.16 3.16 18.09
N LEU A 105 20.91 3.23 19.41
CA LEU A 105 20.29 2.13 20.16
C LEU A 105 18.89 1.77 19.63
N ARG A 106 18.10 2.75 19.19
CA ARG A 106 16.78 2.51 18.60
C ARG A 106 16.90 1.78 17.26
N TYR A 107 17.89 2.14 16.44
CA TYR A 107 18.14 1.49 15.16
C TYR A 107 18.58 0.03 15.36
N TYR A 108 19.54 -0.22 16.26
CA TYR A 108 19.99 -1.59 16.58
C TYR A 108 18.85 -2.43 17.12
N HIS A 109 18.09 -1.92 18.10
CA HIS A 109 16.94 -2.63 18.67
C HIS A 109 15.92 -2.94 17.58
N ASN A 110 15.36 -1.93 16.91
CA ASN A 110 14.28 -2.11 15.95
C ASN A 110 14.68 -3.04 14.79
N ASN A 111 15.83 -2.76 14.16
CA ASN A 111 16.21 -3.47 12.95
C ASN A 111 16.69 -4.89 13.25
N ILE A 112 17.55 -5.08 14.27
CA ILE A 112 18.14 -6.40 14.53
C ILE A 112 17.14 -7.29 15.29
N LEU A 113 16.53 -6.80 16.38
CA LEU A 113 15.59 -7.63 17.15
C LEU A 113 14.38 -8.02 16.29
N GLY A 114 13.83 -7.07 15.51
CA GLY A 114 12.73 -7.35 14.60
C GLY A 114 13.07 -8.44 13.57
N SER A 115 14.28 -8.42 12.99
CA SER A 115 14.74 -9.49 12.10
C SER A 115 14.93 -10.83 12.82
N LEU A 116 15.49 -10.81 14.05
CA LEU A 116 15.70 -12.04 14.84
C LEU A 116 14.38 -12.73 15.17
N VAL A 117 13.42 -11.99 15.72
CA VAL A 117 12.09 -12.52 16.08
C VAL A 117 11.38 -13.09 14.84
N LEU A 118 11.46 -12.38 13.71
CA LEU A 118 10.89 -12.85 12.44
C LEU A 118 11.54 -14.16 11.96
N LEU A 119 12.87 -14.26 11.97
CA LEU A 119 13.59 -15.47 11.55
C LEU A 119 13.33 -16.66 12.49
N GLU A 120 13.24 -16.43 13.81
CA GLU A 120 12.87 -17.46 14.78
C GLU A 120 11.46 -18.01 14.53
N LEU A 121 10.49 -17.15 14.22
CA LEU A 121 9.14 -17.57 13.87
C LEU A 121 9.11 -18.29 12.51
N MET A 122 9.86 -17.81 11.52
CA MET A 122 10.02 -18.52 10.26
C MET A 122 10.59 -19.92 10.46
N GLN A 123 11.57 -20.09 11.34
CA GLN A 123 12.14 -21.40 11.67
C GLN A 123 11.09 -22.30 12.34
N GLN A 124 10.35 -21.77 13.33
CA GLN A 124 9.28 -22.49 14.03
C GLN A 124 8.18 -22.96 13.07
N TYR A 125 7.81 -22.13 12.09
CA TYR A 125 6.73 -22.40 11.13
C TYR A 125 7.23 -22.98 9.80
N LYS A 126 8.53 -23.28 9.69
CA LYS A 126 9.17 -23.90 8.52
C LYS A 126 9.02 -23.09 7.23
N VAL A 127 9.05 -21.76 7.33
CA VAL A 127 9.06 -20.84 6.20
C VAL A 127 10.51 -20.58 5.80
N SER A 128 10.96 -21.13 4.67
CA SER A 128 12.38 -21.20 4.31
C SER A 128 12.87 -20.06 3.40
N LYS A 129 11.96 -19.38 2.69
CA LYS A 129 12.28 -18.37 1.67
C LYS A 129 12.23 -16.96 2.27
N PHE A 130 13.34 -16.23 2.21
CA PHE A 130 13.47 -14.88 2.74
C PHE A 130 14.17 -13.95 1.76
N VAL A 131 13.55 -12.81 1.47
CA VAL A 131 14.16 -11.72 0.71
C VAL A 131 14.41 -10.56 1.66
N PHE A 132 15.68 -10.19 1.83
CA PHE A 132 16.09 -9.13 2.74
C PHE A 132 16.37 -7.82 2.02
N SER A 133 15.76 -6.75 2.53
CA SER A 133 16.09 -5.38 2.14
C SER A 133 17.40 -4.92 2.76
N SER A 134 18.52 -5.20 2.11
CA SER A 134 19.81 -4.60 2.43
C SER A 134 19.97 -3.22 1.74
N SER A 135 21.16 -2.64 1.79
CA SER A 135 21.43 -1.32 1.23
C SER A 135 22.90 -1.17 0.88
N ALA A 136 23.21 -0.41 -0.18
CA ALA A 136 24.56 -0.07 -0.59
C ALA A 136 25.39 0.64 0.51
N THR A 137 24.75 1.15 1.57
CA THR A 137 25.44 1.65 2.78
C THR A 137 26.39 0.63 3.42
N VAL A 138 26.16 -0.68 3.21
CA VAL A 138 27.04 -1.75 3.72
C VAL A 138 28.44 -1.69 3.12
N TYR A 139 28.60 -1.09 1.93
CA TYR A 139 29.90 -0.89 1.31
C TYR A 139 30.68 0.27 1.95
N GLY A 140 30.00 1.25 2.57
CA GLY A 140 30.63 2.49 3.03
C GLY A 140 31.25 3.26 1.86
N ASP A 141 32.44 3.83 2.08
CA ASP A 141 33.19 4.50 1.02
C ASP A 141 34.02 3.49 0.20
N ALA A 142 33.50 3.08 -0.95
CA ALA A 142 34.17 2.12 -1.83
C ALA A 142 35.44 2.68 -2.48
N THR A 143 35.64 4.02 -2.50
CA THR A 143 36.83 4.64 -3.07
C THR A 143 38.11 4.34 -2.27
N ARG A 144 37.97 3.83 -1.04
CA ARG A 144 39.10 3.30 -0.25
C ARG A 144 39.80 2.11 -0.91
N PHE A 145 39.19 1.51 -1.94
CA PHE A 145 39.76 0.44 -2.75
C PHE A 145 39.89 0.88 -4.22
N PRO A 146 41.02 0.58 -4.88
CA PRO A 146 41.18 0.88 -6.30
C PRO A 146 40.21 0.05 -7.16
N ASN A 147 39.71 0.63 -8.24
CA ASN A 147 38.85 -0.05 -9.23
C ASN A 147 37.53 -0.63 -8.67
N MET A 148 37.00 -0.04 -7.60
CA MET A 148 35.78 -0.50 -6.92
C MET A 148 34.52 0.31 -7.26
N ILE A 149 34.60 1.20 -8.25
CA ILE A 149 33.46 1.96 -8.79
C ILE A 149 33.36 1.63 -10.30
N PRO A 150 32.23 1.10 -10.79
CA PRO A 150 31.01 0.75 -10.06
C PRO A 150 31.21 -0.42 -9.08
N ILE A 151 30.43 -0.43 -7.99
CA ILE A 151 30.64 -1.29 -6.80
C ILE A 151 30.15 -2.72 -7.07
N PRO A 152 31.04 -3.72 -7.11
CA PRO A 152 30.66 -5.13 -7.20
C PRO A 152 30.19 -5.67 -5.83
N GLU A 153 29.40 -6.74 -5.83
CA GLU A 153 28.95 -7.39 -4.59
C GLU A 153 30.10 -7.93 -3.73
N GLU A 154 31.24 -8.26 -4.35
CA GLU A 154 32.46 -8.71 -3.69
C GLU A 154 33.25 -7.57 -3.00
N CYS A 155 32.83 -6.31 -3.18
CA CYS A 155 33.47 -5.19 -2.48
C CYS A 155 33.44 -5.44 -0.96
N PRO A 156 34.59 -5.38 -0.26
CA PRO A 156 34.63 -5.62 1.18
C PRO A 156 33.70 -4.67 1.94
N LEU A 157 32.81 -5.24 2.76
CA LEU A 157 31.82 -4.48 3.51
C LEU A 157 32.48 -3.66 4.64
N GLY A 158 31.96 -2.47 4.88
CA GLY A 158 32.51 -1.51 5.85
C GLY A 158 31.60 -0.29 6.00
N PRO A 159 30.40 -0.44 6.59
CA PRO A 159 29.49 0.67 6.80
C PRO A 159 30.08 1.73 7.74
N THR A 160 29.65 2.99 7.55
CA THR A 160 30.20 4.17 8.26
C THR A 160 29.19 4.83 9.20
N ASN A 161 28.00 4.25 9.37
CA ASN A 161 26.92 4.80 10.17
C ASN A 161 26.08 3.68 10.84
N PRO A 162 25.37 3.96 11.96
CA PRO A 162 24.61 2.95 12.69
C PRO A 162 23.56 2.22 11.84
N TYR A 163 22.82 2.92 10.98
CA TYR A 163 21.89 2.26 10.05
C TYR A 163 22.61 1.19 9.19
N GLY A 164 23.74 1.54 8.58
CA GLY A 164 24.52 0.58 7.80
C GLY A 164 25.10 -0.56 8.62
N HIS A 165 25.50 -0.32 9.87
CA HIS A 165 25.89 -1.39 10.79
C HIS A 165 24.74 -2.36 11.06
N THR A 166 23.50 -1.90 11.20
CA THR A 166 22.36 -2.83 11.36
C THR A 166 22.14 -3.71 10.14
N LYS A 167 22.21 -3.16 8.92
CA LYS A 167 22.08 -3.94 7.68
C LYS A 167 23.20 -4.96 7.52
N TYR A 168 24.43 -4.56 7.81
CA TYR A 168 25.58 -5.46 7.80
C TYR A 168 25.43 -6.60 8.83
N ALA A 169 24.98 -6.29 10.05
CA ALA A 169 24.74 -7.30 11.07
C ALA A 169 23.67 -8.31 10.63
N ILE A 170 22.57 -7.86 10.03
CA ILE A 170 21.51 -8.73 9.53
C ILE A 170 22.01 -9.60 8.36
N GLU A 171 22.81 -9.04 7.43
CA GLU A 171 23.45 -9.87 6.39
C GLU A 171 24.31 -10.99 7.00
N LYS A 172 25.04 -10.72 8.08
CA LYS A 172 25.81 -11.75 8.80
C LYS A 172 24.92 -12.80 9.46
N ILE A 173 23.86 -12.37 10.15
CA ILE A 173 22.88 -13.28 10.76
C ILE A 173 22.29 -14.23 9.72
N LEU A 174 21.90 -13.72 8.54
CA LEU A 174 21.35 -14.55 7.46
C LEU A 174 22.36 -15.57 6.95
N ASN A 175 23.62 -15.15 6.74
CA ASN A 175 24.67 -16.07 6.32
C ASN A 175 24.95 -17.14 7.38
N ASP A 176 25.06 -16.77 8.65
CA ASP A 176 25.31 -17.70 9.75
C ASP A 176 24.15 -18.69 9.94
N LEU A 177 22.90 -18.22 9.84
CA LEU A 177 21.71 -19.06 9.91
C LEU A 177 21.64 -20.04 8.73
N TYR A 178 21.91 -19.58 7.52
CA TYR A 178 22.02 -20.45 6.35
C TYR A 178 23.12 -21.50 6.52
N GLU A 179 24.33 -21.10 6.96
CA GLU A 179 25.44 -22.03 7.16
C GLU A 179 25.13 -23.09 8.23
N SER A 180 24.35 -22.74 9.25
CA SER A 180 23.93 -23.68 10.29
C SER A 180 22.94 -24.75 9.79
N GLU A 181 22.11 -24.41 8.80
CA GLU A 181 21.06 -25.28 8.26
C GLU A 181 20.91 -25.12 6.73
N LYS A 182 21.95 -25.47 5.96
CA LYS A 182 22.04 -25.18 4.51
C LYS A 182 20.91 -25.69 3.62
N LYS A 183 20.14 -26.68 4.09
CA LYS A 183 19.00 -27.25 3.34
C LYS A 183 17.67 -26.62 3.73
N SER A 184 17.61 -25.91 4.86
CA SER A 184 16.39 -25.34 5.41
C SER A 184 16.13 -23.92 4.90
N TRP A 185 17.14 -23.22 4.37
CA TRP A 185 17.07 -21.77 4.12
C TRP A 185 17.42 -21.37 2.69
N LYS A 186 16.61 -20.46 2.15
CA LYS A 186 16.76 -19.85 0.83
C LYS A 186 16.68 -18.32 0.99
N PHE A 187 17.83 -17.66 1.03
CA PHE A 187 17.96 -16.25 1.33
C PHE A 187 18.46 -15.46 0.11
N ALA A 188 17.69 -14.43 -0.24
CA ALA A 188 18.10 -13.40 -1.19
C ALA A 188 18.38 -12.09 -0.45
N ILE A 189 19.62 -11.61 -0.50
CA ILE A 189 20.03 -10.35 0.10
C ILE A 189 20.10 -9.30 -1.00
N LEU A 190 19.19 -8.34 -0.99
CA LEU A 190 19.10 -7.34 -2.05
C LEU A 190 19.67 -6.01 -1.55
N ARG A 191 20.81 -5.59 -2.10
CA ARG A 191 21.48 -4.33 -1.73
C ARG A 191 20.98 -3.21 -2.63
N TYR A 192 20.01 -2.45 -2.14
CA TYR A 192 19.44 -1.32 -2.88
C TYR A 192 20.38 -0.13 -2.89
N PHE A 193 20.38 0.60 -4.01
CA PHE A 193 21.08 1.87 -4.14
C PHE A 193 20.16 3.03 -3.72
N ASN A 194 19.72 3.89 -4.63
CA ASN A 194 18.87 5.03 -4.29
C ASN A 194 17.51 4.95 -4.99
N PRO A 195 16.50 4.29 -4.37
CA PRO A 195 15.17 4.15 -4.93
C PRO A 195 14.47 5.51 -5.05
N ILE A 196 13.90 5.78 -6.23
CA ILE A 196 13.19 7.01 -6.58
C ILE A 196 11.98 6.73 -7.47
N GLY A 197 11.13 7.74 -7.68
CA GLY A 197 9.92 7.61 -8.48
C GLY A 197 8.68 7.34 -7.64
N ALA A 198 7.65 6.85 -8.31
CA ALA A 198 6.40 6.41 -7.74
C ALA A 198 5.78 5.39 -8.69
N HIS A 199 4.63 4.81 -8.33
CA HIS A 199 3.89 4.00 -9.28
C HIS A 199 3.29 4.91 -10.37
N PRO A 200 3.36 4.54 -11.67
CA PRO A 200 2.92 5.41 -12.78
C PRO A 200 1.42 5.76 -12.74
N SER A 201 0.62 5.06 -11.94
CA SER A 201 -0.78 5.45 -11.69
C SER A 201 -0.91 6.79 -10.96
N GLY A 202 0.08 7.19 -10.17
CA GLY A 202 -0.01 8.35 -9.28
C GLY A 202 -0.77 8.08 -7.97
N LEU A 203 -1.25 6.86 -7.74
CA LEU A 203 -2.03 6.50 -6.54
C LEU A 203 -1.18 6.18 -5.32
N ILE A 204 0.06 5.73 -5.51
CA ILE A 204 1.01 5.43 -4.43
C ILE A 204 2.39 6.01 -4.78
N GLY A 205 3.11 6.45 -3.76
CA GLY A 205 4.45 7.00 -3.83
C GLY A 205 5.08 7.11 -2.44
N GLU A 206 6.26 7.75 -2.36
CA GLU A 206 6.91 8.01 -1.07
C GLU A 206 6.20 9.18 -0.35
N ASP A 207 5.65 8.91 0.83
CA ASP A 207 5.11 9.91 1.75
C ASP A 207 5.91 9.89 3.06
N PRO A 208 7.06 10.59 3.13
CA PRO A 208 7.90 10.57 4.31
C PRO A 208 7.18 11.30 5.46
N LEU A 209 7.04 10.63 6.62
CA LEU A 209 6.55 11.29 7.83
C LEU A 209 7.59 12.31 8.31
N GLY A 210 7.18 13.56 8.43
CA GLY A 210 8.05 14.66 8.87
C GLY A 210 8.85 15.33 7.74
N ILE A 211 10.13 15.59 8.00
CA ILE A 211 11.03 16.25 7.04
C ILE A 211 11.74 15.16 6.22
N PRO A 212 11.63 15.16 4.88
CA PRO A 212 12.36 14.20 4.06
C PRO A 212 13.87 14.29 4.25
N ASN A 213 14.54 13.14 4.40
CA ASN A 213 16.00 13.06 4.42
C ASN A 213 16.62 12.83 3.03
N ASN A 214 15.80 12.40 2.07
CA ASN A 214 16.21 12.02 0.72
C ASN A 214 15.93 13.16 -0.27
N LEU A 215 16.78 13.25 -1.31
CA LEU A 215 16.77 14.35 -2.27
C LEU A 215 15.41 14.56 -2.96
N LEU A 216 14.86 13.52 -3.61
CA LEU A 216 13.69 13.67 -4.46
C LEU A 216 12.38 13.99 -3.72
N PRO A 217 12.03 13.33 -2.60
CA PRO A 217 10.84 13.72 -1.85
C PRO A 217 10.94 15.14 -1.29
N TYR A 218 12.16 15.61 -0.98
CA TYR A 218 12.38 17.00 -0.59
C TYR A 218 12.10 17.94 -1.78
N MET A 219 12.64 17.66 -2.96
CA MET A 219 12.37 18.43 -4.19
C MET A 219 10.87 18.47 -4.52
N ALA A 220 10.16 17.35 -4.41
CA ALA A 220 8.72 17.29 -4.60
C ALA A 220 7.97 18.18 -3.60
N GLN A 221 8.37 18.19 -2.31
CA GLN A 221 7.78 19.08 -1.31
C GLN A 221 8.05 20.57 -1.59
N VAL A 222 9.21 20.94 -2.14
CA VAL A 222 9.48 22.32 -2.58
C VAL A 222 8.55 22.67 -3.76
N ALA A 223 8.45 21.79 -4.75
CA ALA A 223 7.65 22.00 -5.96
C ALA A 223 6.16 22.22 -5.67
N VAL A 224 5.60 21.52 -4.66
CA VAL A 224 4.19 21.69 -4.23
C VAL A 224 4.02 22.74 -3.13
N GLY A 225 5.06 23.52 -2.81
CA GLY A 225 4.99 24.64 -1.87
C GLY A 225 4.94 24.26 -0.38
N ARG A 226 5.27 23.01 -0.02
CA ARG A 226 5.40 22.57 1.38
C ARG A 226 6.70 23.03 2.04
N ARG A 227 7.69 23.42 1.22
CA ARG A 227 9.02 23.89 1.64
C ARG A 227 9.42 25.09 0.79
N GLU A 228 10.25 25.95 1.37
CA GLU A 228 10.70 27.18 0.71
C GLU A 228 11.72 26.93 -0.40
N LYS A 229 12.73 26.07 -0.14
CA LYS A 229 13.85 25.80 -1.05
C LYS A 229 14.54 24.49 -0.72
N LEU A 230 15.26 23.93 -1.70
CA LEU A 230 16.14 22.76 -1.55
C LEU A 230 17.49 23.16 -0.95
N TYR A 231 18.10 22.30 -0.14
CA TYR A 231 19.49 22.44 0.27
C TYR A 231 20.36 21.38 -0.40
N VAL A 232 21.38 21.79 -1.15
CA VAL A 232 22.36 20.93 -1.82
C VAL A 232 23.58 20.81 -0.91
N PHE A 233 23.90 19.60 -0.45
CA PHE A 233 24.97 19.37 0.52
C PHE A 233 26.33 19.13 -0.17
N GLY A 234 27.14 20.18 -0.26
CA GLY A 234 28.48 20.17 -0.84
C GLY A 234 28.51 20.25 -2.37
N ASP A 235 29.38 21.10 -2.88
CA ASP A 235 29.69 21.34 -4.30
C ASP A 235 31.20 21.25 -4.60
N ASP A 236 31.97 20.66 -3.67
CA ASP A 236 33.43 20.56 -3.72
C ASP A 236 33.93 19.10 -3.74
N TYR A 237 33.04 18.13 -3.97
CA TYR A 237 33.40 16.72 -4.14
C TYR A 237 34.24 16.52 -5.42
N ASP A 238 35.10 15.49 -5.42
CA ASP A 238 35.86 15.07 -6.61
C ASP A 238 34.96 14.32 -7.61
N SER A 239 33.92 15.00 -8.05
CA SER A 239 32.94 14.54 -9.03
C SER A 239 32.90 15.51 -10.21
N ARG A 240 32.16 15.16 -11.25
CA ARG A 240 32.10 15.96 -12.49
C ARG A 240 31.46 17.34 -12.35
N ASP A 241 30.71 17.60 -11.29
CA ASP A 241 30.05 18.89 -11.03
C ASP A 241 30.15 19.35 -9.57
N GLY A 242 31.04 18.72 -8.78
CA GLY A 242 31.24 19.05 -7.38
C GLY A 242 30.23 18.41 -6.42
N THR A 243 29.14 17.80 -6.90
CA THR A 243 28.13 17.18 -6.03
C THR A 243 28.30 15.66 -5.91
N PRO A 244 27.84 15.02 -4.83
CA PRO A 244 28.02 13.57 -4.66
C PRO A 244 27.23 12.76 -5.70
N ILE A 245 27.76 11.59 -6.08
CA ILE A 245 27.20 10.70 -7.10
C ILE A 245 26.44 9.54 -6.44
N ARG A 246 25.23 9.27 -6.91
CA ARG A 246 24.39 8.13 -6.48
C ARG A 246 23.81 7.42 -7.70
N ASP A 247 23.55 6.13 -7.56
CA ASP A 247 22.81 5.35 -8.55
C ASP A 247 21.33 5.34 -8.18
N TYR A 248 20.59 6.15 -8.94
CA TYR A 248 19.15 6.32 -8.77
C TYR A 248 18.40 5.27 -9.58
N ILE A 249 17.60 4.47 -8.90
CA ILE A 249 16.83 3.36 -9.46
C ILE A 249 15.33 3.63 -9.31
N HIS A 250 14.56 3.36 -10.35
CA HIS A 250 13.10 3.48 -10.28
C HIS A 250 12.52 2.46 -9.29
N VAL A 251 11.60 2.88 -8.41
CA VAL A 251 11.02 2.03 -7.38
C VAL A 251 10.25 0.83 -7.95
N VAL A 252 9.62 0.99 -9.12
CA VAL A 252 8.98 -0.11 -9.86
C VAL A 252 10.01 -1.12 -10.39
N ASP A 253 11.14 -0.68 -10.96
CA ASP A 253 12.21 -1.61 -11.36
C ASP A 253 12.74 -2.37 -10.13
N LEU A 254 12.92 -1.66 -9.03
CA LEU A 254 13.32 -2.26 -7.77
C LEU A 254 12.31 -3.31 -7.28
N ALA A 255 11.02 -3.01 -7.33
CA ALA A 255 9.94 -3.93 -6.98
C ALA A 255 9.97 -5.20 -7.86
N LYS A 256 10.11 -5.05 -9.19
CA LYS A 256 10.31 -6.17 -10.11
C LYS A 256 11.55 -7.00 -9.77
N GLY A 257 12.60 -6.38 -9.23
CA GLY A 257 13.80 -7.07 -8.75
C GLY A 257 13.52 -8.06 -7.61
N HIS A 258 12.51 -7.80 -6.79
CA HIS A 258 12.06 -8.73 -5.75
C HIS A 258 11.33 -9.94 -6.33
N ILE A 259 10.53 -9.74 -7.37
CA ILE A 259 9.89 -10.83 -8.10
C ILE A 259 10.94 -11.73 -8.73
N ALA A 260 11.98 -11.14 -9.35
CA ALA A 260 13.10 -11.88 -9.90
C ALA A 260 13.86 -12.67 -8.81
N ALA A 261 14.08 -12.07 -7.64
CA ALA A 261 14.69 -12.74 -6.50
C ALA A 261 13.82 -13.90 -5.97
N LEU A 262 12.51 -13.70 -5.80
CA LEU A 262 11.60 -14.77 -5.38
C LEU A 262 11.57 -15.93 -6.38
N LYS A 263 11.48 -15.63 -7.68
CA LYS A 263 11.55 -16.65 -8.76
C LYS A 263 12.89 -17.39 -8.73
N TYR A 264 13.99 -16.69 -8.41
CA TYR A 264 15.30 -17.33 -8.22
C TYR A 264 15.31 -18.30 -7.02
N LEU A 265 14.70 -17.92 -5.89
CA LEU A 265 14.56 -18.81 -4.74
C LEU A 265 13.63 -20.00 -5.03
N ASP A 266 12.54 -19.77 -5.75
CA ASP A 266 11.56 -20.80 -6.15
C ASP A 266 12.14 -21.83 -7.13
N ALA A 267 13.23 -21.51 -7.84
CA ALA A 267 13.90 -22.43 -8.76
C ALA A 267 14.79 -23.47 -8.07
N TYR A 268 15.04 -23.32 -6.76
CA TYR A 268 15.78 -24.31 -5.96
C TYR A 268 14.81 -25.35 -5.37
N ASP A 269 15.21 -26.61 -5.38
CA ASP A 269 14.41 -27.70 -4.82
C ASP A 269 14.21 -27.53 -3.31
N ASP A 270 13.18 -28.17 -2.75
CA ASP A 270 12.87 -28.11 -1.31
C ASP A 270 14.02 -28.60 -0.41
N ASN A 271 14.89 -29.48 -0.93
CA ASN A 271 16.05 -30.03 -0.21
C ASN A 271 17.36 -29.24 -0.43
N GLU A 272 17.29 -28.16 -1.20
CA GLU A 272 18.39 -27.25 -1.48
C GLU A 272 18.19 -25.92 -0.76
N GLY A 273 19.30 -25.26 -0.47
CA GLY A 273 19.30 -23.93 0.10
C GLY A 273 20.45 -23.08 -0.42
N LEU A 274 20.34 -21.80 -0.15
CA LEU A 274 21.11 -20.73 -0.77
C LEU A 274 21.12 -19.54 0.18
N CYS A 275 22.24 -18.84 0.27
CA CYS A 275 22.28 -17.46 0.75
C CYS A 275 23.15 -16.66 -0.21
N ARG A 276 22.56 -15.65 -0.86
CA ARG A 276 23.26 -14.89 -1.90
C ARG A 276 22.77 -13.46 -2.01
N GLU A 277 23.71 -12.58 -2.30
CA GLU A 277 23.50 -11.15 -2.42
C GLU A 277 23.57 -10.64 -3.86
N TRP A 278 22.76 -9.62 -4.15
CA TRP A 278 22.74 -8.91 -5.43
C TRP A 278 22.60 -7.41 -5.21
N ASN A 279 23.30 -6.63 -6.03
CA ASN A 279 23.07 -5.21 -6.16
C ASN A 279 21.83 -4.97 -7.04
N LEU A 280 20.88 -4.17 -6.53
CA LEU A 280 19.78 -3.64 -7.32
C LEU A 280 20.00 -2.14 -7.53
N GLY A 281 20.58 -1.80 -8.68
CA GLY A 281 20.86 -0.45 -9.14
C GLY A 281 20.93 -0.42 -10.66
N SER A 282 20.89 0.78 -11.25
CA SER A 282 20.92 0.98 -12.71
C SER A 282 22.32 0.81 -13.32
N GLY A 283 23.36 0.91 -12.50
CA GLY A 283 24.75 1.04 -12.96
C GLY A 283 25.10 2.44 -13.47
N LYS A 284 24.17 3.40 -13.41
CA LYS A 284 24.34 4.78 -13.87
C LYS A 284 24.42 5.73 -12.68
N GLY A 285 25.64 6.13 -12.33
CA GLY A 285 25.87 7.14 -11.31
C GLY A 285 25.47 8.53 -11.80
N SER A 286 24.48 9.16 -11.16
CA SER A 286 24.03 10.53 -11.44
C SER A 286 24.44 11.48 -10.31
N THR A 287 24.77 12.72 -10.67
CA THR A 287 25.07 13.78 -9.70
C THR A 287 23.80 14.39 -9.14
N VAL A 288 23.91 15.18 -8.06
CA VAL A 288 22.75 15.87 -7.48
C VAL A 288 22.16 16.87 -8.47
N PHE A 289 23.01 17.61 -9.20
CA PHE A 289 22.52 18.59 -10.19
C PHE A 289 21.88 17.94 -11.41
N GLU A 290 22.39 16.81 -11.90
CA GLU A 290 21.73 16.07 -12.98
C GLU A 290 20.31 15.64 -12.61
N VAL A 291 20.12 15.13 -11.39
CA VAL A 291 18.79 14.75 -10.89
C VAL A 291 17.90 15.96 -10.66
N TYR A 292 18.46 17.05 -10.12
CA TYR A 292 17.75 18.32 -9.99
C TYR A 292 17.22 18.82 -11.35
N HIS A 293 18.06 18.81 -12.39
CA HIS A 293 17.65 19.22 -13.74
C HIS A 293 16.62 18.27 -14.35
N ALA A 294 16.76 16.95 -14.15
CA ALA A 294 15.77 15.97 -14.58
C ALA A 294 14.41 16.22 -13.92
N PHE A 295 14.40 16.54 -12.61
CA PHE A 295 13.18 16.85 -11.88
C PHE A 295 12.56 18.19 -12.30
N CYS A 296 13.36 19.25 -12.48
CA CYS A 296 12.87 20.54 -12.97
C CYS A 296 12.25 20.39 -14.37
N LYS A 297 12.87 19.58 -15.25
CA LYS A 297 12.32 19.26 -16.57
C LYS A 297 11.00 18.50 -16.49
N ALA A 298 10.88 17.53 -15.58
CA ALA A 298 9.66 16.74 -15.42
C ALA A 298 8.50 17.56 -14.82
N SER A 299 8.81 18.42 -13.86
CA SER A 299 7.82 19.27 -13.17
C SER A 299 7.47 20.54 -13.96
N GLY A 300 8.35 21.01 -14.83
CA GLY A 300 8.25 22.32 -15.48
C GLY A 300 8.49 23.49 -14.52
N ILE A 301 9.15 23.22 -13.38
CA ILE A 301 9.37 24.19 -12.30
C ILE A 301 10.88 24.33 -12.06
N ASP A 302 11.37 25.57 -12.05
CA ASP A 302 12.72 25.87 -11.57
C ASP A 302 12.70 25.97 -10.03
N LEU A 303 13.25 24.96 -9.36
CA LEU A 303 13.20 24.90 -7.90
C LEU A 303 14.25 25.82 -7.25
N PRO A 304 13.89 26.66 -6.28
CA PRO A 304 14.90 27.39 -5.52
C PRO A 304 15.79 26.40 -4.74
N TYR A 305 17.11 26.59 -4.80
CA TYR A 305 18.07 25.81 -4.03
C TYR A 305 19.17 26.69 -3.41
N GLU A 306 19.81 26.17 -2.37
CA GLU A 306 20.99 26.75 -1.73
C GLU A 306 22.05 25.67 -1.54
N VAL A 307 23.30 25.95 -1.94
CA VAL A 307 24.43 25.07 -1.66
C VAL A 307 24.90 25.31 -0.23
N THR A 308 25.04 24.23 0.53
CA THR A 308 25.49 24.23 1.92
C THR A 308 26.71 23.32 2.08
N GLY A 309 27.28 23.26 3.28
CA GLY A 309 28.40 22.36 3.56
C GLY A 309 28.06 20.88 3.37
N ARG A 310 29.08 20.04 3.24
CA ARG A 310 28.91 18.58 3.16
C ARG A 310 28.16 18.04 4.37
N ARG A 311 27.27 17.07 4.13
CA ARG A 311 26.59 16.35 5.20
C ARG A 311 27.47 15.20 5.72
N ALA A 312 27.59 15.10 7.04
CA ALA A 312 28.40 14.05 7.67
C ALA A 312 27.90 12.65 7.26
N GLY A 313 28.83 11.80 6.82
CA GLY A 313 28.54 10.42 6.39
C GLY A 313 28.23 10.27 4.88
N ASP A 314 28.08 11.36 4.12
CA ASP A 314 27.94 11.25 2.66
C ASP A 314 29.27 10.88 2.00
N VAL A 315 29.22 9.84 1.17
CA VAL A 315 30.36 9.36 0.36
C VAL A 315 30.34 9.99 -1.03
N LEU A 316 31.49 9.97 -1.71
CA LEU A 316 31.65 10.53 -3.05
C LEU A 316 30.78 9.84 -4.09
N ASN A 317 30.86 8.51 -4.21
CA ASN A 317 30.21 7.77 -5.29
C ASN A 317 29.65 6.42 -4.78
N LEU A 318 28.36 6.20 -5.02
CA LEU A 318 27.66 4.93 -4.79
C LEU A 318 26.98 4.50 -6.09
N THR A 319 27.77 3.99 -7.04
CA THR A 319 27.24 3.43 -8.29
C THR A 319 27.28 1.92 -8.28
N ALA A 320 26.18 1.23 -8.64
CA ALA A 320 26.13 -0.22 -8.62
C ALA A 320 26.90 -0.85 -9.78
N LYS A 321 27.49 -2.03 -9.58
CA LYS A 321 27.77 -2.95 -10.69
C LYS A 321 26.62 -3.97 -10.78
N PRO A 322 25.68 -3.85 -11.73
CA PRO A 322 24.47 -4.68 -11.76
C PRO A 322 24.64 -6.02 -12.49
N ASP A 323 25.85 -6.34 -13.00
CA ASP A 323 26.13 -7.51 -13.84
C ASP A 323 25.64 -8.83 -13.24
N ARG A 324 25.76 -9.00 -11.91
CA ARG A 324 25.35 -10.23 -11.22
C ARG A 324 23.84 -10.39 -11.26
N ALA A 325 23.07 -9.35 -10.92
CA ALA A 325 21.61 -9.39 -10.96
C ALA A 325 21.11 -9.66 -12.40
N LYS A 326 21.69 -8.98 -13.40
CA LYS A 326 21.38 -9.23 -14.81
C LYS A 326 21.63 -10.67 -15.23
N ARG A 327 22.78 -11.24 -14.86
CA ARG A 327 23.17 -12.59 -15.25
C ARG A 327 22.37 -13.68 -14.52
N GLU A 328 22.16 -13.53 -13.22
CA GLU A 328 21.64 -14.57 -12.34
C GLU A 328 20.13 -14.45 -12.12
N LEU A 329 19.65 -13.25 -11.75
CA LEU A 329 18.22 -12.99 -11.54
C LEU A 329 17.45 -12.73 -12.85
N LYS A 330 18.17 -12.54 -13.97
CA LYS A 330 17.58 -12.11 -15.26
C LYS A 330 16.83 -10.79 -15.13
N TRP A 331 17.34 -9.89 -14.29
CA TRP A 331 16.75 -8.61 -14.00
C TRP A 331 17.74 -7.47 -14.25
N GLU A 332 17.26 -6.40 -14.87
CA GLU A 332 17.96 -5.11 -14.99
C GLU A 332 16.92 -3.98 -14.98
N THR A 333 17.37 -2.75 -14.72
CA THR A 333 16.47 -1.58 -14.74
C THR A 333 16.03 -1.26 -16.16
N GLU A 334 14.74 -0.98 -16.35
CA GLU A 334 14.14 -0.61 -17.63
C GLU A 334 13.84 0.89 -17.71
N LEU A 335 13.68 1.54 -16.56
CA LEU A 335 13.27 2.94 -16.44
C LEU A 335 14.47 3.86 -16.17
N GLN A 336 14.38 5.08 -16.69
CA GLN A 336 15.43 6.09 -16.50
C GLN A 336 15.09 7.04 -15.34
N VAL A 337 16.07 7.85 -14.93
CA VAL A 337 15.88 8.91 -13.93
C VAL A 337 14.78 9.88 -14.35
N GLU A 338 14.66 10.17 -15.64
CA GLU A 338 13.62 11.01 -16.20
C GLU A 338 12.22 10.43 -15.99
N ASP A 339 12.06 9.10 -16.11
CA ASP A 339 10.77 8.43 -15.86
C ASP A 339 10.44 8.45 -14.37
N SER A 340 11.43 8.19 -13.52
CA SER A 340 11.28 8.36 -12.07
C SER A 340 10.84 9.77 -11.69
N CYS A 341 11.39 10.80 -12.34
CA CYS A 341 10.99 12.18 -12.06
C CYS A 341 9.55 12.47 -12.51
N LYS A 342 9.11 11.94 -13.67
CA LYS A 342 7.73 12.08 -14.16
C LYS A 342 6.74 11.39 -13.22
N ASP A 343 7.02 10.14 -12.85
CA ASP A 343 6.11 9.34 -12.03
C ASP A 343 6.03 9.90 -10.61
N LEU A 344 7.16 10.33 -10.04
CA LEU A 344 7.19 11.08 -8.78
C LEU A 344 6.38 12.37 -8.88
N TRP A 345 6.54 13.14 -9.97
CA TRP A 345 5.82 14.39 -10.14
C TRP A 345 4.30 14.16 -10.24
N LYS A 346 3.88 13.12 -10.97
CA LYS A 346 2.47 12.72 -11.01
C LYS A 346 1.93 12.42 -9.62
N TRP A 347 2.60 11.55 -8.85
CA TRP A 347 2.26 11.28 -7.45
C TRP A 347 2.16 12.56 -6.62
N ALA A 348 3.15 13.46 -6.72
CA ALA A 348 3.21 14.69 -5.96
C ALA A 348 2.10 15.69 -6.34
N THR A 349 1.71 15.77 -7.61
CA THR A 349 0.61 16.65 -8.04
C THR A 349 -0.77 16.12 -7.65
N GLU A 350 -0.97 14.81 -7.71
CA GLU A 350 -2.22 14.17 -7.30
C GLU A 350 -2.34 14.10 -5.76
N ASN A 351 -1.20 14.11 -5.05
CA ASN A 351 -1.13 13.95 -3.59
C ASN A 351 -0.12 14.93 -2.98
N PRO A 352 -0.35 16.26 -3.08
CA PRO A 352 0.62 17.28 -2.67
C PRO A 352 0.99 17.17 -1.18
N PHE A 353 0.06 16.73 -0.35
CA PHE A 353 0.26 16.53 1.09
C PHE A 353 0.49 15.07 1.49
N GLY A 354 0.71 14.18 0.52
CA GLY A 354 0.80 12.74 0.77
C GLY A 354 -0.58 12.11 0.96
N TYR A 355 -0.64 11.06 1.77
CA TYR A 355 -1.89 10.34 2.05
C TYR A 355 -2.76 11.05 3.09
N GLN A 356 -2.15 11.80 4.01
CA GLN A 356 -2.84 12.48 5.11
C GLN A 356 -3.51 13.77 4.63
N LEU A 357 -4.83 13.86 4.79
CA LEU A 357 -5.63 14.99 4.32
C LEU A 357 -6.34 15.69 5.49
N ARG A 358 -6.33 17.02 5.48
CA ARG A 358 -7.16 17.81 6.41
C ARG A 358 -8.63 17.61 6.08
N GLY A 359 -9.48 17.49 7.09
CA GLY A 359 -10.90 17.20 6.91
C GLY A 359 -11.20 15.75 6.56
N VAL A 360 -10.24 14.84 6.78
CA VAL A 360 -10.44 13.38 6.71
C VAL A 360 -10.07 12.77 8.05
N GLU A 361 -10.95 11.94 8.59
CA GLU A 361 -10.76 11.22 9.84
C GLU A 361 -11.18 9.76 9.66
N ALA A 362 -10.54 8.83 10.38
CA ALA A 362 -10.93 7.43 10.37
C ALA A 362 -10.96 6.86 11.80
N ARG A 363 -11.93 6.00 12.08
CA ARG A 363 -12.02 5.23 13.33
C ARG A 363 -12.33 3.77 13.04
N PHE A 364 -11.92 2.87 13.92
CA PHE A 364 -12.31 1.46 13.81
C PHE A 364 -13.82 1.30 14.03
N SER A 365 -14.41 0.39 13.26
CA SER A 365 -15.84 0.04 13.32
C SER A 365 -16.09 -1.34 13.94
N THR A 366 -15.02 -2.07 14.26
CA THR A 366 -15.01 -3.37 14.97
C THR A 366 -13.93 -3.35 16.06
N GLU A 367 -13.46 -4.53 16.50
CA GLU A 367 -12.29 -4.73 17.37
C GLU A 367 -11.12 -3.79 17.01
N ASP A 368 -10.37 -3.38 18.04
CA ASP A 368 -9.20 -2.50 17.88
C ASP A 368 -8.23 -3.06 16.83
N MET A 369 -7.80 -2.22 15.90
CA MET A 369 -6.74 -2.50 14.91
C MET A 369 -7.13 -3.37 13.71
N ARG A 370 -8.43 -3.57 13.44
CA ARG A 370 -8.90 -4.13 12.17
C ARG A 370 -9.08 -3.04 11.11
N TYR A 371 -8.07 -2.84 10.25
CA TYR A 371 -8.00 -1.68 9.36
C TYR A 371 -8.89 -1.74 8.10
N ASP A 372 -9.29 -2.93 7.67
CA ASP A 372 -10.32 -3.15 6.65
C ASP A 372 -11.75 -2.89 7.21
N ALA A 373 -11.88 -2.68 8.53
CA ALA A 373 -13.11 -2.33 9.23
C ALA A 373 -12.99 -0.94 9.87
N ARG A 374 -13.08 0.09 9.03
CA ARG A 374 -13.05 1.49 9.44
C ARG A 374 -14.29 2.23 8.98
N PHE A 375 -14.65 3.24 9.77
CA PHE A 375 -15.50 4.34 9.34
C PHE A 375 -14.63 5.54 9.01
N VAL A 376 -14.66 5.97 7.75
CA VAL A 376 -13.89 7.08 7.21
C VAL A 376 -14.81 8.26 6.99
N THR A 377 -14.52 9.39 7.64
CA THR A 377 -15.26 10.64 7.50
C THR A 377 -14.49 11.59 6.60
N ILE A 378 -15.12 12.09 5.54
CA ILE A 378 -14.61 13.18 4.71
C ILE A 378 -15.42 14.46 4.93
N GLY A 379 -14.79 15.63 4.76
CA GLY A 379 -15.36 16.91 5.18
C GLY A 379 -15.42 17.06 6.71
N ALA A 380 -14.64 16.26 7.46
CA ALA A 380 -14.61 16.28 8.93
C ALA A 380 -14.34 17.68 9.47
N GLY A 381 -15.08 18.06 10.52
CA GLY A 381 -14.98 19.40 11.13
C GLY A 381 -15.59 20.54 10.31
N THR A 382 -16.17 20.26 9.15
CA THR A 382 -16.87 21.26 8.33
C THR A 382 -18.39 21.23 8.53
N ARG A 383 -19.10 22.11 7.82
CA ARG A 383 -20.56 22.20 7.83
C ARG A 383 -21.27 21.05 7.08
N PHE A 384 -20.53 20.22 6.36
CA PHE A 384 -21.08 19.03 5.71
C PHE A 384 -20.08 17.89 5.77
N GLN A 385 -20.45 16.80 6.41
CA GLN A 385 -19.56 15.68 6.70
C GLN A 385 -20.25 14.39 6.25
N ALA A 386 -19.49 13.49 5.65
CA ALA A 386 -19.98 12.17 5.26
C ALA A 386 -19.05 11.09 5.79
N THR A 387 -19.64 10.10 6.46
CA THR A 387 -18.92 8.96 7.02
C THR A 387 -19.28 7.70 6.23
N PHE A 388 -18.28 6.94 5.81
CA PHE A 388 -18.45 5.73 5.01
C PHE A 388 -17.77 4.52 5.66
N ALA A 389 -18.32 3.34 5.42
CA ALA A 389 -17.73 2.07 5.86
C ALA A 389 -17.21 1.26 4.66
N ASN A 390 -16.14 0.48 4.87
CA ASN A 390 -15.78 -0.60 3.95
C ASN A 390 -16.91 -1.62 3.80
N LEU A 391 -17.60 -1.95 4.90
CA LEU A 391 -18.76 -2.83 4.87
C LEU A 391 -19.90 -2.20 4.05
N GLY A 392 -20.26 -2.85 2.94
CA GLY A 392 -21.32 -2.43 2.03
C GLY A 392 -21.08 -1.10 1.31
N ALA A 393 -19.85 -0.56 1.34
CA ALA A 393 -19.56 0.83 0.98
C ALA A 393 -20.60 1.79 1.59
N THR A 394 -20.99 1.52 2.85
CA THR A 394 -22.19 2.08 3.48
C THR A 394 -22.02 3.55 3.82
N ILE A 395 -23.07 4.36 3.60
CA ILE A 395 -23.16 5.69 4.18
C ILE A 395 -23.57 5.53 5.65
N VAL A 396 -22.61 5.71 6.55
CA VAL A 396 -22.77 5.56 7.99
C VAL A 396 -23.44 6.79 8.61
N ASP A 397 -23.04 7.97 8.16
CA ASP A 397 -23.63 9.23 8.62
C ASP A 397 -23.48 10.33 7.56
N LEU A 398 -24.42 11.27 7.58
CA LEU A 398 -24.36 12.54 6.88
C LEU A 398 -24.73 13.63 7.87
N LYS A 399 -23.77 14.52 8.16
CA LYS A 399 -23.99 15.65 9.06
C LYS A 399 -24.08 16.95 8.27
N ALA A 400 -25.19 17.65 8.39
CA ALA A 400 -25.37 19.01 7.87
C ALA A 400 -25.42 19.99 9.05
N ASP A 401 -24.53 20.98 9.06
CA ASP A 401 -24.37 21.96 10.16
C ASP A 401 -24.26 21.34 11.55
N GLY A 402 -23.60 20.17 11.64
CA GLY A 402 -23.38 19.43 12.88
C GLY A 402 -24.52 18.45 13.24
N GLN A 403 -25.63 18.45 12.51
CA GLN A 403 -26.76 17.54 12.74
C GLN A 403 -26.72 16.36 11.78
N SER A 404 -26.75 15.14 12.33
CA SER A 404 -26.95 13.91 11.55
C SER A 404 -28.36 13.92 10.92
N VAL A 405 -28.45 13.59 9.63
CA VAL A 405 -29.72 13.57 8.87
C VAL A 405 -30.09 12.20 8.32
N VAL A 406 -29.33 11.16 8.67
CA VAL A 406 -29.56 9.77 8.25
C VAL A 406 -29.56 8.82 9.43
N LEU A 407 -30.23 7.68 9.30
CA LEU A 407 -30.09 6.58 10.26
C LEU A 407 -28.79 5.82 10.00
N GLY A 408 -28.21 5.26 11.05
CA GLY A 408 -26.97 4.48 10.99
C GLY A 408 -26.69 3.84 12.36
N TYR A 409 -25.66 2.98 12.40
CA TYR A 409 -25.19 2.32 13.61
C TYR A 409 -23.79 2.80 14.01
N GLU A 410 -23.47 2.64 15.30
CA GLU A 410 -22.18 3.08 15.87
C GLU A 410 -20.99 2.23 15.42
N ASN A 411 -21.24 0.95 15.12
CA ASN A 411 -20.26 -0.08 14.75
C ASN A 411 -20.84 -1.05 13.70
N GLU A 412 -20.01 -1.95 13.15
CA GLU A 412 -20.42 -2.90 12.11
C GLU A 412 -21.40 -3.98 12.60
N GLU A 413 -21.44 -4.28 13.90
CA GLU A 413 -22.36 -5.28 14.47
C GLU A 413 -23.83 -4.91 14.16
N GLY A 414 -24.19 -3.63 14.26
CA GLY A 414 -25.52 -3.16 13.90
C GLY A 414 -25.87 -3.35 12.42
N TYR A 415 -24.90 -3.17 11.52
CA TYR A 415 -25.08 -3.36 10.08
C TYR A 415 -25.16 -4.85 9.68
N LEU A 416 -24.49 -5.71 10.43
CA LEU A 416 -24.46 -7.17 10.24
C LEU A 416 -25.63 -7.91 10.92
N ASN A 417 -26.58 -7.18 11.51
CA ASN A 417 -27.76 -7.77 12.12
C ASN A 417 -28.52 -8.61 11.06
N PRO A 418 -28.85 -9.89 11.33
CA PRO A 418 -29.62 -10.72 10.39
C PRO A 418 -30.98 -10.13 9.99
N ASP A 419 -31.58 -9.30 10.85
CA ASP A 419 -32.83 -8.58 10.58
C ASP A 419 -32.58 -7.18 9.95
N SER A 420 -31.47 -7.03 9.23
CA SER A 420 -31.05 -5.75 8.63
C SER A 420 -32.13 -5.13 7.76
N ALA A 421 -32.35 -3.83 7.96
CA ALA A 421 -33.13 -2.99 7.06
C ALA A 421 -32.28 -2.40 5.91
N TYR A 422 -31.07 -2.92 5.70
CA TYR A 422 -30.11 -2.43 4.70
C TYR A 422 -29.71 -0.96 4.89
N ILE A 423 -29.74 -0.45 6.11
CA ILE A 423 -29.57 0.99 6.42
C ILE A 423 -28.26 1.52 5.83
N GLY A 424 -28.37 2.52 4.94
CA GLY A 424 -27.23 3.25 4.36
C GLY A 424 -26.40 2.47 3.34
N ALA A 425 -26.68 1.18 3.14
CA ALA A 425 -25.82 0.27 2.41
C ALA A 425 -25.91 0.45 0.89
N THR A 426 -24.85 0.04 0.20
CA THR A 426 -24.94 -0.28 -1.24
C THR A 426 -25.71 -1.58 -1.41
N ILE A 427 -26.74 -1.55 -2.25
CA ILE A 427 -27.50 -2.73 -2.64
C ILE A 427 -26.97 -3.23 -3.99
N GLY A 428 -26.62 -4.51 -4.03
CA GLY A 428 -26.19 -5.18 -5.25
C GLY A 428 -26.23 -6.70 -5.12
N ARG A 429 -26.12 -7.45 -6.23
CA ARG A 429 -26.04 -6.94 -7.61
C ARG A 429 -27.34 -6.32 -8.13
N TYR A 430 -28.49 -6.74 -7.58
CA TYR A 430 -29.80 -6.30 -8.03
C TYR A 430 -30.67 -5.80 -6.88
N ALA A 431 -31.03 -4.52 -6.93
CA ALA A 431 -31.89 -3.88 -5.96
C ALA A 431 -33.38 -4.21 -6.20
N ASN A 432 -34.13 -4.24 -5.10
CA ASN A 432 -35.53 -4.63 -5.05
C ASN A 432 -35.73 -6.09 -5.46
N ARG A 433 -36.97 -6.44 -5.85
CA ARG A 433 -37.44 -7.81 -6.00
C ARG A 433 -37.15 -8.37 -7.39
N ILE A 434 -36.64 -9.60 -7.41
CA ILE A 434 -36.72 -10.51 -8.56
C ILE A 434 -37.83 -11.52 -8.26
N ALA A 435 -38.81 -11.58 -9.15
CA ALA A 435 -40.01 -12.40 -8.98
C ALA A 435 -39.61 -13.87 -8.82
N LYS A 436 -40.05 -14.52 -7.72
CA LYS A 436 -39.70 -15.92 -7.41
C LYS A 436 -38.19 -16.20 -7.28
N GLY A 437 -37.37 -15.16 -7.25
CA GLY A 437 -35.91 -15.28 -7.37
C GLY A 437 -35.46 -15.85 -8.72
N GLN A 438 -36.32 -15.88 -9.74
CA GLN A 438 -36.02 -16.51 -11.02
C GLN A 438 -35.78 -15.48 -12.10
N PHE A 439 -34.76 -15.72 -12.93
CA PHE A 439 -34.54 -14.98 -14.16
C PHE A 439 -33.89 -15.89 -15.21
N ASN A 440 -34.11 -15.56 -16.47
CA ASN A 440 -33.40 -16.16 -17.60
C ASN A 440 -32.46 -15.11 -18.19
N LEU A 441 -31.21 -15.49 -18.44
CA LEU A 441 -30.22 -14.65 -19.07
C LEU A 441 -29.33 -15.52 -19.96
N GLU A 442 -29.08 -15.07 -21.20
CA GLU A 442 -28.31 -15.84 -22.20
C GLU A 442 -28.78 -17.30 -22.35
N GLY A 443 -30.10 -17.53 -22.30
CA GLY A 443 -30.70 -18.85 -22.47
C GLY A 443 -30.50 -19.80 -21.28
N LYS A 444 -29.97 -19.32 -20.16
CA LYS A 444 -29.81 -20.09 -18.91
C LYS A 444 -30.77 -19.56 -17.84
N ASP A 445 -31.40 -20.48 -17.12
CA ASP A 445 -32.23 -20.16 -15.97
C ASP A 445 -31.39 -20.10 -14.70
N TYR A 446 -31.60 -19.05 -13.91
CA TYR A 446 -30.95 -18.82 -12.63
C TYR A 446 -31.99 -18.74 -11.52
N GLN A 447 -31.63 -19.24 -10.34
CA GLN A 447 -32.46 -19.21 -9.13
C GLN A 447 -31.68 -18.57 -8.00
N LEU A 448 -32.17 -17.42 -7.54
CA LEU A 448 -31.72 -16.75 -6.34
C LEU A 448 -32.49 -17.27 -5.12
N THR A 449 -31.84 -17.28 -3.96
CA THR A 449 -32.48 -17.61 -2.69
C THR A 449 -33.64 -16.64 -2.40
N ILE A 450 -34.81 -17.16 -2.02
CA ILE A 450 -35.97 -16.35 -1.65
C ILE A 450 -35.81 -15.87 -0.20
N ASN A 451 -35.91 -14.55 0.01
CA ASN A 451 -35.77 -13.92 1.33
C ASN A 451 -36.87 -12.89 1.66
N ASN A 452 -37.80 -12.60 0.73
CA ASN A 452 -38.90 -11.66 0.95
C ASN A 452 -40.21 -12.17 0.35
N GLY A 453 -41.06 -12.75 1.20
CA GLY A 453 -42.30 -13.38 0.75
C GLY A 453 -42.01 -14.50 -0.26
N ILE A 454 -42.48 -14.33 -1.50
CA ILE A 454 -42.19 -15.27 -2.59
C ILE A 454 -41.05 -14.82 -3.50
N ASN A 455 -40.28 -13.78 -3.17
CA ASN A 455 -39.29 -13.17 -4.05
C ASN A 455 -37.89 -13.14 -3.45
N ALA A 456 -36.87 -12.98 -4.29
CA ALA A 456 -35.54 -12.58 -3.87
C ALA A 456 -35.47 -11.04 -3.86
N ASN A 457 -35.09 -10.42 -2.76
CA ASN A 457 -35.03 -8.97 -2.61
C ASN A 457 -33.59 -8.52 -2.29
N HIS A 458 -33.16 -7.42 -2.92
CA HIS A 458 -31.88 -6.74 -2.65
C HIS A 458 -30.64 -7.63 -2.78
N GLY A 459 -30.60 -8.50 -3.78
CA GLY A 459 -29.49 -9.42 -4.03
C GLY A 459 -29.49 -10.68 -3.15
N SER A 460 -30.49 -10.83 -2.27
CA SER A 460 -30.64 -12.00 -1.38
C SER A 460 -29.38 -12.30 -0.55
N ILE A 461 -28.94 -13.56 -0.49
CA ILE A 461 -27.73 -13.98 0.22
C ILE A 461 -26.45 -13.35 -0.36
N GLY A 462 -26.48 -12.93 -1.62
CA GLY A 462 -25.39 -12.24 -2.31
C GLY A 462 -25.39 -10.72 -2.11
N SER A 463 -26.26 -10.19 -1.23
CA SER A 463 -26.44 -8.75 -1.05
C SER A 463 -25.14 -8.04 -0.65
N PHE A 464 -24.86 -6.91 -1.31
CA PHE A 464 -23.63 -6.15 -1.07
C PHE A 464 -23.55 -5.52 0.33
N HIS A 465 -24.67 -5.37 1.06
CA HIS A 465 -24.65 -4.74 2.39
C HIS A 465 -23.78 -5.47 3.43
N VAL A 466 -23.55 -6.77 3.24
CA VAL A 466 -22.67 -7.59 4.10
C VAL A 466 -21.29 -7.84 3.49
N LYS A 467 -21.05 -7.41 2.25
CA LYS A 467 -19.77 -7.57 1.58
C LYS A 467 -18.83 -6.45 1.97
N ARG A 468 -17.56 -6.78 2.19
CA ARG A 468 -16.53 -5.79 2.50
C ARG A 468 -15.88 -5.30 1.21
N PHE A 469 -15.98 -4.00 0.98
CA PHE A 469 -15.34 -3.34 -0.15
C PHE A 469 -13.89 -3.02 0.17
N LEU A 470 -13.05 -3.14 -0.86
CA LEU A 470 -11.66 -2.73 -0.91
C LEU A 470 -11.54 -1.20 -0.78
N GLY A 471 -10.43 -0.74 -0.21
CA GLY A 471 -10.08 0.67 -0.13
C GLY A 471 -10.35 1.33 1.22
N PRO A 472 -10.67 2.64 1.27
CA PRO A 472 -10.93 3.54 0.12
C PRO A 472 -9.68 4.25 -0.44
N ILE A 473 -9.79 4.74 -1.68
CA ILE A 473 -8.96 5.87 -2.15
C ILE A 473 -9.67 7.16 -1.71
N ILE A 474 -9.03 7.93 -0.83
CA ILE A 474 -9.49 9.26 -0.43
C ILE A 474 -8.66 10.34 -1.09
N GLN A 475 -9.33 11.37 -1.63
CA GLN A 475 -8.68 12.55 -2.21
C GLN A 475 -9.39 13.85 -1.81
N ASN A 476 -8.66 14.95 -1.91
CA ASN A 476 -9.18 16.31 -1.81
C ASN A 476 -8.81 17.07 -3.12
N PRO A 477 -9.50 16.77 -4.24
CA PRO A 477 -9.08 17.25 -5.57
C PRO A 477 -9.18 18.76 -5.74
N SER A 478 -10.02 19.42 -4.96
CA SER A 478 -10.11 20.89 -4.94
C SER A 478 -10.68 21.38 -3.61
N LYS A 479 -10.61 22.68 -3.36
CA LYS A 479 -11.14 23.30 -2.16
C LYS A 479 -12.61 22.88 -1.94
N ASP A 480 -12.94 22.48 -0.72
CA ASP A 480 -14.29 22.06 -0.29
C ASP A 480 -14.84 20.78 -0.98
N VAL A 481 -14.04 20.09 -1.79
CA VAL A 481 -14.44 18.84 -2.48
C VAL A 481 -13.59 17.67 -2.00
N PHE A 482 -14.25 16.62 -1.51
CA PHE A 482 -13.60 15.38 -1.10
C PHE A 482 -14.18 14.21 -1.89
N THR A 483 -13.36 13.21 -2.17
CA THR A 483 -13.83 11.96 -2.78
C THR A 483 -13.43 10.76 -1.95
N ALA A 484 -14.28 9.73 -1.98
CA ALA A 484 -13.99 8.41 -1.45
C ALA A 484 -14.41 7.35 -2.47
N GLU A 485 -13.46 6.58 -2.98
CA GLU A 485 -13.72 5.49 -3.90
C GLU A 485 -13.52 4.14 -3.21
N TYR A 486 -14.51 3.26 -3.36
CA TYR A 486 -14.50 1.88 -2.89
C TYR A 486 -14.64 0.92 -4.07
N MET A 487 -14.12 -0.30 -3.93
CA MET A 487 -14.22 -1.34 -4.95
C MET A 487 -14.72 -2.65 -4.35
N LEU A 488 -15.52 -3.41 -5.10
CA LEU A 488 -15.87 -4.79 -4.77
C LEU A 488 -15.53 -5.68 -5.96
N VAL A 489 -14.81 -6.77 -5.68
CA VAL A 489 -14.66 -7.90 -6.59
C VAL A 489 -15.69 -8.93 -6.16
N ASP A 490 -16.67 -9.20 -7.03
CA ASP A 490 -17.74 -10.13 -6.75
C ASP A 490 -17.69 -11.27 -7.77
N ASN A 491 -17.08 -12.39 -7.40
CA ASN A 491 -16.89 -13.52 -8.30
C ASN A 491 -18.14 -14.41 -8.36
N ASP A 492 -18.37 -15.06 -9.50
CA ASP A 492 -19.52 -15.95 -9.70
C ASP A 492 -19.49 -17.19 -8.79
N THR A 493 -18.31 -17.59 -8.33
CA THR A 493 -18.11 -18.68 -7.36
C THR A 493 -18.69 -18.35 -5.98
N ASP A 494 -18.83 -17.06 -5.66
CA ASP A 494 -19.27 -16.55 -4.36
C ASP A 494 -20.71 -16.01 -4.38
N THR A 495 -21.44 -16.20 -5.49
CA THR A 495 -22.80 -15.68 -5.64
C THR A 495 -23.69 -16.56 -6.53
N GLU A 496 -25.00 -16.32 -6.47
CA GLU A 496 -26.00 -17.01 -7.31
C GLU A 496 -26.18 -16.30 -8.68
N PHE A 497 -25.53 -15.15 -8.87
CA PHE A 497 -25.52 -14.40 -10.13
C PHE A 497 -24.40 -14.87 -11.06
N PRO A 498 -24.59 -14.89 -12.39
CA PRO A 498 -23.54 -15.25 -13.32
C PRO A 498 -22.48 -14.17 -13.48
N GLY A 499 -21.25 -14.59 -13.79
CA GLY A 499 -20.12 -13.74 -14.19
C GLY A 499 -19.42 -13.03 -13.04
N ASP A 500 -18.12 -12.79 -13.21
CA ASP A 500 -17.30 -12.06 -12.23
C ASP A 500 -17.49 -10.57 -12.45
N LEU A 501 -17.97 -9.88 -11.44
CA LEU A 501 -18.33 -8.47 -11.51
C LEU A 501 -17.38 -7.63 -10.65
N LEU A 502 -16.72 -6.67 -11.30
CA LEU A 502 -16.00 -5.61 -10.63
C LEU A 502 -16.90 -4.39 -10.47
N VAL A 503 -17.07 -3.91 -9.24
CA VAL A 503 -17.91 -2.75 -8.92
C VAL A 503 -17.07 -1.65 -8.27
N PHE A 504 -17.30 -0.41 -8.70
CA PHE A 504 -16.77 0.79 -8.07
C PHE A 504 -17.91 1.64 -7.53
N VAL A 505 -17.71 2.20 -6.34
CA VAL A 505 -18.58 3.19 -5.71
C VAL A 505 -17.75 4.43 -5.44
N GLN A 506 -18.01 5.50 -6.18
CA GLN A 506 -17.35 6.78 -5.97
C GLN A 506 -18.31 7.75 -5.29
N TYR A 507 -17.92 8.21 -4.11
CA TYR A 507 -18.58 9.27 -3.37
C TYR A 507 -17.86 10.60 -3.63
N THR A 508 -18.61 11.64 -3.98
CA THR A 508 -18.09 13.02 -4.10
C THR A 508 -18.84 13.95 -3.17
N LEU A 509 -18.17 14.39 -2.11
CA LEU A 509 -18.68 15.35 -1.13
C LEU A 509 -18.30 16.77 -1.53
N ASN A 510 -19.28 17.65 -1.68
CA ASN A 510 -19.06 19.08 -1.84
C ASN A 510 -19.56 19.84 -0.61
N VAL A 511 -18.63 20.30 0.24
CA VAL A 511 -18.93 21.02 1.49
C VAL A 511 -19.58 22.39 1.22
N ALA A 512 -19.20 23.04 0.13
CA ALA A 512 -19.77 24.32 -0.27
C ALA A 512 -21.23 24.18 -0.74
N LYS A 513 -21.58 23.08 -1.40
CA LYS A 513 -22.96 22.84 -1.87
C LYS A 513 -23.80 22.01 -0.90
N LYS A 514 -23.19 21.43 0.14
CA LYS A 514 -23.79 20.41 1.01
C LYS A 514 -24.40 19.26 0.20
N SER A 515 -23.68 18.80 -0.82
CA SER A 515 -24.11 17.73 -1.71
C SER A 515 -23.20 16.53 -1.59
N LEU A 516 -23.80 15.34 -1.66
CA LEU A 516 -23.10 14.07 -1.83
C LEU A 516 -23.58 13.46 -3.15
N GLU A 517 -22.66 13.26 -4.08
CA GLU A 517 -22.91 12.53 -5.32
C GLU A 517 -22.40 11.09 -5.15
N ILE A 518 -23.14 10.13 -5.71
CA ILE A 518 -22.80 8.71 -5.68
C ILE A 518 -22.77 8.22 -7.13
N GLU A 519 -21.63 7.72 -7.57
CA GLU A 519 -21.45 7.14 -8.90
C GLU A 519 -21.13 5.65 -8.78
N TYR A 520 -21.92 4.84 -9.49
CA TYR A 520 -21.73 3.40 -9.57
C TYR A 520 -21.18 3.02 -10.94
N LYS A 521 -20.13 2.19 -10.97
CA LYS A 521 -19.65 1.53 -12.19
C LYS A 521 -19.59 0.03 -11.94
N GLY A 522 -20.13 -0.75 -12.86
CA GLY A 522 -20.01 -2.21 -12.87
C GLY A 522 -19.40 -2.67 -14.18
N LYS A 523 -18.45 -3.60 -14.13
CA LYS A 523 -17.84 -4.20 -15.33
C LYS A 523 -17.58 -5.68 -15.09
N LEU A 524 -18.01 -6.53 -16.01
CA LEU A 524 -17.64 -7.94 -15.99
C LEU A 524 -16.15 -8.10 -16.29
N THR A 525 -15.46 -8.90 -15.47
CA THR A 525 -14.08 -9.35 -15.70
C THR A 525 -14.04 -10.75 -16.34
N ALA A 526 -15.08 -11.56 -16.08
CA ALA A 526 -15.33 -12.84 -16.74
C ALA A 526 -16.85 -13.10 -16.84
N GLY A 527 -17.25 -14.01 -17.73
CA GLY A 527 -18.65 -14.29 -18.05
C GLY A 527 -19.25 -13.36 -19.11
N GLU A 528 -20.41 -13.74 -19.64
CA GLU A 528 -21.05 -13.06 -20.78
C GLU A 528 -21.95 -11.88 -20.35
N ALA A 529 -22.78 -12.07 -19.33
CA ALA A 529 -23.73 -11.07 -18.84
C ALA A 529 -24.10 -11.33 -17.38
N THR A 530 -24.53 -10.28 -16.67
CA THR A 530 -25.09 -10.37 -15.31
C THR A 530 -26.19 -9.33 -15.11
N PRO A 531 -27.31 -9.65 -14.42
CA PRO A 531 -28.27 -8.63 -14.01
C PRO A 531 -27.61 -7.67 -13.01
N ILE A 532 -27.68 -6.36 -13.29
CA ILE A 532 -27.15 -5.33 -12.41
C ILE A 532 -28.15 -4.18 -12.27
N ASN A 533 -28.45 -3.81 -11.03
CA ASN A 533 -29.31 -2.69 -10.66
C ASN A 533 -28.91 -2.22 -9.26
N LEU A 534 -27.90 -1.36 -9.17
CA LEU A 534 -27.35 -0.91 -7.89
C LEU A 534 -28.11 0.32 -7.37
N THR A 535 -28.19 0.47 -6.04
CA THR A 535 -28.67 1.69 -5.38
C THR A 535 -28.02 1.85 -4.01
N ASN A 536 -28.06 3.06 -3.45
CA ASN A 536 -27.84 3.26 -2.01
C ASN A 536 -29.17 3.18 -1.26
N HIS A 537 -29.17 2.65 -0.04
CA HIS A 537 -30.37 2.44 0.78
C HIS A 537 -30.38 3.29 2.06
N THR A 538 -29.99 4.56 1.93
CA THR A 538 -30.02 5.54 3.04
C THR A 538 -31.44 5.85 3.51
N TYR A 539 -31.63 5.84 4.82
CA TYR A 539 -32.85 6.29 5.49
C TYR A 539 -32.65 7.70 6.05
N PHE A 540 -33.36 8.67 5.50
CA PHE A 540 -33.28 10.05 5.96
C PHE A 540 -34.20 10.30 7.16
N ASN A 541 -33.69 11.04 8.14
CA ASN A 541 -34.49 11.70 9.16
C ASN A 541 -33.93 13.12 9.32
N LEU A 542 -34.65 14.11 8.77
CA LEU A 542 -34.21 15.51 8.75
C LEU A 542 -34.39 16.22 10.11
N ASN A 543 -35.01 15.57 11.10
CA ASN A 543 -35.39 16.16 12.39
C ASN A 543 -34.87 15.37 13.61
N LYS A 544 -33.76 14.62 13.47
CA LYS A 544 -33.17 13.79 14.54
C LYS A 544 -32.88 14.54 15.86
N SER A 545 -32.77 15.87 15.86
CA SER A 545 -32.55 16.67 17.07
C SER A 545 -33.80 16.88 17.92
N HIS A 546 -35.00 16.72 17.36
CA HIS A 546 -36.25 17.05 18.02
C HIS A 546 -37.26 15.90 18.02
N GLU A 547 -37.25 15.03 17.02
CA GLU A 547 -38.14 13.87 16.94
C GLU A 547 -37.41 12.60 16.47
N ASP A 548 -37.79 11.48 17.07
CA ASP A 548 -37.27 10.15 16.72
C ASP A 548 -37.91 9.55 15.44
N THR A 549 -38.81 10.30 14.79
CA THR A 549 -39.58 9.83 13.63
C THR A 549 -39.49 10.81 12.46
N ILE A 550 -39.90 10.37 11.27
CA ILE A 550 -39.99 11.24 10.07
C ILE A 550 -41.24 12.14 10.05
N LYS A 551 -42.02 12.18 11.14
CA LYS A 551 -43.26 12.97 11.21
C LYS A 551 -42.96 14.45 10.96
N GLY A 552 -43.84 15.10 10.19
CA GLY A 552 -43.66 16.49 9.78
C GLY A 552 -42.75 16.68 8.57
N THR A 553 -42.14 15.62 8.03
CA THR A 553 -41.39 15.73 6.76
C THR A 553 -42.35 16.02 5.61
N GLU A 554 -42.12 17.13 4.91
CA GLU A 554 -42.81 17.45 3.67
C GLU A 554 -42.10 16.79 2.48
N SER A 555 -42.85 16.08 1.63
CA SER A 555 -42.32 15.45 0.42
C SER A 555 -43.10 15.90 -0.81
N GLN A 556 -42.38 16.09 -1.91
CA GLN A 556 -42.96 16.39 -3.22
C GLN A 556 -42.45 15.34 -4.21
N SER A 557 -43.37 14.68 -4.92
CA SER A 557 -43.00 13.80 -6.02
C SER A 557 -42.68 14.66 -7.25
N GLY A 558 -41.41 14.75 -7.62
CA GLY A 558 -41.03 15.28 -8.93
C GLY A 558 -41.39 14.25 -10.01
N PHE A 559 -42.38 14.57 -10.84
CA PHE A 559 -42.68 13.83 -12.07
C PHE A 559 -42.08 14.55 -13.27
#